data_AF-A0A2Z3GTU8-F1
#
_entry.id   AF-A0A2Z3GTU8-F1
#
_cell.length_a   1.000
_cell.length_b   1.000
_cell.length_c   1.000
_cell.angle_alpha   90.00
_cell.angle_beta   90.00
_cell.angle_gamma   90.00
#
_symmetry.space_group_name_H-M   'P 1'
#
loop_
_entity.id
_entity.type
_entity.pdbx_description
1 polymer ?
#
loop_
_entity_poly.entity_id
_entity_poly.type
_entity_poly.pdbx_seq_one_letter_code
_entity_poly.pdbx_strand_id
1 'polypeptide(L)'
;MRRGYSTITPAVVHALSRRTFARALGWTDYKQSVTRTQLLDLVLLIAGTTRTLFAVVTRYFGFSHQTARPAVRANLGSRDQLTARLVDALRGVARFTRRDRTRRWTCAIDVHYVPF
;
A
#
# COMPACT_ATOMS: atom_id res chain seq x y z
N MET A 1 3.25 -7.71 -37.77
CA MET A 1 2.96 -8.06 -36.36
C MET A 1 2.88 -6.80 -35.53
N ARG A 2 1.71 -6.41 -35.01
CA ARG A 2 1.59 -5.26 -34.08
C ARG A 2 2.16 -5.67 -32.72
N ARG A 3 3.14 -4.93 -32.20
CA ARG A 3 3.60 -5.05 -30.81
C ARG A 3 2.38 -4.88 -29.89
N GLY A 4 2.03 -5.91 -29.12
CA GLY A 4 0.96 -5.81 -28.14
C GLY A 4 1.31 -4.72 -27.14
N TYR A 5 0.53 -3.64 -27.11
CA TYR A 5 0.68 -2.62 -26.08
C TYR A 5 0.46 -3.28 -24.72
N SER A 6 1.36 -3.02 -23.77
CA SER A 6 1.15 -3.39 -22.38
C SER A 6 -0.15 -2.73 -21.92
N THR A 7 -1.14 -3.54 -21.53
CA THR A 7 -2.40 -3.06 -20.92
C THR A 7 -2.19 -2.53 -19.50
N ILE A 8 -0.96 -2.61 -18.99
CA ILE A 8 -0.57 -2.11 -17.68
C ILE A 8 -0.25 -0.62 -17.81
N THR A 9 -1.24 0.21 -17.49
CA THR A 9 -1.07 1.66 -17.35
C THR A 9 -0.86 2.04 -15.89
N PRO A 10 -0.29 3.21 -15.58
CA PRO A 10 -0.20 3.71 -14.21
C PRO A 10 -1.56 3.77 -13.49
N ALA A 11 -2.65 4.06 -14.22
CA ALA A 11 -4.01 4.05 -13.68
C ALA A 11 -4.46 2.65 -13.26
N VAL A 12 -4.12 1.62 -14.04
CA VAL A 12 -4.40 0.21 -13.70
C VAL A 12 -3.60 -0.20 -12.46
N VAL A 13 -2.32 0.15 -12.39
CA VAL A 13 -1.48 -0.13 -11.21
C VAL A 13 -2.05 0.57 -9.97
N HIS A 14 -2.39 1.86 -10.07
CA HIS A 14 -2.96 2.62 -8.96
C HIS A 14 -4.30 2.02 -8.48
N ALA A 15 -5.21 1.70 -9.40
CA ALA A 15 -6.50 1.09 -9.08
C ALA A 15 -6.34 -0.29 -8.43
N LEU A 16 -5.43 -1.13 -8.93
CA LEU A 16 -5.14 -2.44 -8.36
C LEU A 16 -4.52 -2.32 -6.97
N SER A 17 -3.55 -1.41 -6.79
CA SER A 17 -2.94 -1.14 -5.49
C SER A 17 -3.97 -0.66 -4.47
N ARG A 18 -4.80 0.31 -4.83
CA ARG A 18 -5.87 0.82 -3.95
C ARG A 18 -6.85 -0.28 -3.56
N ARG A 19 -7.32 -1.09 -4.52
CA ARG A 19 -8.26 -2.18 -4.24
C ARG A 19 -7.64 -3.28 -3.37
N THR A 20 -6.35 -3.55 -3.54
CA THR A 20 -5.61 -4.53 -2.74
C THR A 20 -5.42 -4.03 -1.31
N PHE A 21 -4.93 -2.80 -1.15
CA PHE A 21 -4.68 -2.20 0.16
C PHE A 21 -5.98 -1.98 0.93
N ALA A 22 -7.06 -1.57 0.25
CA ALA A 22 -8.37 -1.46 0.88
C ALA A 22 -8.78 -2.79 1.53
N ARG A 23 -8.63 -3.92 0.83
CA ARG A 23 -8.99 -5.24 1.34
C ARG A 23 -8.06 -5.72 2.45
N ALA A 24 -6.76 -5.48 2.32
CA ALA A 24 -5.77 -6.01 3.25
C ALA A 24 -5.70 -5.23 4.57
N LEU A 25 -5.80 -3.90 4.51
CA LEU A 25 -5.49 -3.05 5.67
C LEU A 25 -6.66 -2.88 6.64
N GLY A 26 -7.90 -3.05 6.17
CA GLY A 26 -9.09 -2.90 7.02
C GLY A 26 -9.26 -1.50 7.62
N TRP A 27 -8.65 -0.48 7.01
CA TRP A 27 -8.71 0.90 7.50
C TRP A 27 -10.12 1.46 7.43
N THR A 28 -10.41 2.36 8.35
CA THR A 28 -11.70 3.06 8.48
C THR A 28 -11.50 4.56 8.28
N ASP A 29 -12.61 5.26 8.14
CA ASP A 29 -12.59 6.72 8.10
C ASP A 29 -12.06 7.27 9.43
N TYR A 30 -11.25 8.32 9.36
CA TYR A 30 -10.77 9.01 10.54
C TYR A 30 -11.66 10.21 10.83
N LYS A 31 -12.59 10.00 11.77
CA LYS A 31 -13.62 10.99 12.12
C LYS A 31 -14.35 11.46 10.84
N GLN A 32 -14.72 12.73 10.77
CA GLN A 32 -15.29 13.36 9.58
C GLN A 32 -14.24 14.06 8.69
N SER A 33 -12.96 14.02 9.09
CA SER A 33 -11.92 14.85 8.47
C SER A 33 -11.16 14.14 7.36
N VAL A 34 -10.98 12.82 7.44
CA VAL A 34 -10.22 12.06 6.44
C VAL A 34 -10.93 10.74 6.14
N THR A 35 -11.29 10.55 4.88
CA THR A 35 -11.88 9.28 4.43
C THR A 35 -10.81 8.19 4.34
N ARG A 36 -11.22 6.93 4.50
CA ARG A 36 -10.40 5.74 4.25
C ARG A 36 -9.75 5.78 2.87
N THR A 37 -10.50 6.22 1.86
CA THR A 37 -9.99 6.40 0.49
C THR A 37 -8.79 7.34 0.47
N GLN A 38 -8.91 8.52 1.08
CA GLN A 38 -7.82 9.50 1.11
C GLN A 38 -6.61 8.98 1.89
N LEU A 39 -6.82 8.21 2.96
CA LEU A 39 -5.72 7.58 3.71
C LEU A 39 -4.96 6.57 2.85
N LEU A 40 -5.66 5.75 2.08
CA LEU A 40 -5.04 4.78 1.17
C LEU A 40 -4.26 5.49 0.07
N ASP A 41 -4.85 6.49 -0.58
CA ASP A 41 -4.19 7.26 -1.64
C ASP A 41 -2.94 8.00 -1.09
N LEU A 42 -3.03 8.51 0.15
CA LEU A 42 -1.91 9.17 0.83
C LEU A 42 -0.72 8.23 1.04
N VAL A 43 -0.96 7.04 1.58
CA VAL A 43 0.12 6.08 1.83
C VAL A 43 0.68 5.50 0.54
N LEU A 44 -0.15 5.26 -0.47
CA LEU A 44 0.32 4.85 -1.79
C LEU A 44 1.21 5.93 -2.44
N LEU A 45 0.86 7.21 -2.30
CA LEU A 45 1.69 8.30 -2.79
C LEU A 45 3.01 8.42 -2.03
N ILE A 46 3.00 8.27 -0.71
CA ILE A 46 4.23 8.26 0.10
C ILE A 46 5.14 7.09 -0.34
N ALA A 47 4.58 5.89 -0.47
CA ALA A 47 5.31 4.70 -0.89
C ALA A 47 5.85 4.83 -2.32
N GLY A 48 5.06 5.40 -3.24
CA GLY A 48 5.44 5.53 -4.65
C GLY A 48 6.38 6.70 -4.96
N THR A 49 6.42 7.73 -4.11
CA THR A 49 7.27 8.92 -4.32
C THR A 49 8.46 9.01 -3.38
N THR A 50 8.53 8.14 -2.37
CA THR A 50 9.53 8.20 -1.29
C THR A 50 9.59 9.55 -0.57
N ARG A 51 8.51 10.36 -0.66
CA ARG A 51 8.41 11.68 -0.02
C ARG A 51 7.87 11.55 1.39
N THR A 52 8.18 12.55 2.23
CA THR A 52 7.66 12.61 3.58
C THR A 52 6.14 12.82 3.60
N LEU A 53 5.49 12.34 4.67
CA LEU A 53 4.06 12.58 4.93
C LEU A 53 3.69 14.06 4.81
N PHE A 54 4.54 14.95 5.33
CA PHE A 54 4.34 16.39 5.23
C PHE A 54 4.28 16.86 3.76
N ALA A 55 5.30 16.51 2.97
CA ALA A 55 5.42 16.95 1.58
C ALA A 55 4.29 16.42 0.67
N VAL A 56 3.77 15.23 0.97
CA VAL A 56 2.64 14.66 0.21
C VAL A 56 1.33 15.34 0.61
N VAL A 57 1.08 15.50 1.92
CA VAL A 57 -0.18 16.08 2.41
C VAL A 57 -0.35 17.52 1.92
N THR A 58 0.68 18.35 2.06
CA THR A 58 0.60 19.77 1.67
C THR A 58 0.39 19.98 0.17
N ARG A 59 0.82 19.02 -0.66
CA ARG A 59 0.75 19.15 -2.12
C ARG A 59 -0.50 18.53 -2.73
N TYR A 60 -1.01 17.45 -2.15
CA TYR A 60 -2.02 16.60 -2.82
C TYR A 60 -3.33 16.46 -2.04
N PHE A 61 -3.42 16.92 -0.80
CA PHE A 61 -4.59 16.70 0.06
C PHE A 61 -5.12 18.00 0.67
N GLY A 62 -6.44 18.10 0.83
CA GLY A 62 -7.12 19.26 1.42
C GLY A 62 -7.10 19.33 2.95
N PHE A 63 -6.46 18.38 3.62
CA PHE A 63 -6.32 18.35 5.09
C PHE A 63 -4.87 18.63 5.51
N SER A 64 -4.67 19.05 6.75
CA SER A 64 -3.34 19.41 7.25
C SER A 64 -2.50 18.18 7.63
N HIS A 65 -1.19 18.36 7.69
CA HIS A 65 -0.28 17.33 8.23
C HIS A 65 -0.63 16.94 9.68
N GLN A 66 -1.13 17.90 10.47
CA GLN A 66 -1.56 17.67 11.85
C GLN A 66 -2.79 16.78 11.94
N THR A 67 -3.65 16.77 10.90
CA THR A 67 -4.77 15.82 10.78
C THR A 67 -4.32 14.49 10.20
N ALA A 68 -3.43 14.51 9.20
CA ALA A 68 -2.96 13.31 8.52
C ALA A 68 -2.19 12.36 9.44
N ARG A 69 -1.27 12.90 10.25
CA ARG A 69 -0.42 12.11 11.16
C ARG A 69 -1.22 11.26 12.16
N PRO A 70 -2.16 11.80 12.95
CA PRO A 70 -2.97 10.98 13.84
C PRO A 70 -3.92 10.06 13.08
N ALA A 71 -4.42 10.45 11.91
CA ALA A 71 -5.29 9.59 11.09
C ALA A 71 -4.58 8.33 10.60
N VAL A 72 -3.35 8.47 10.11
CA VAL A 72 -2.48 7.35 9.72
C VAL A 72 -2.14 6.50 10.96
N ARG A 73 -1.74 7.15 12.07
CA ARG A 73 -1.38 6.42 13.31
C ARG A 73 -2.53 5.60 13.88
N ALA A 74 -3.75 6.12 13.85
CA ALA A 74 -4.94 5.42 14.33
C ALA A 74 -5.28 4.18 13.50
N ASN A 75 -4.87 4.15 12.21
CA ASN A 75 -5.22 3.08 11.28
C ASN A 75 -4.10 2.02 11.10
N LEU A 76 -2.85 2.34 11.42
CA LEU A 76 -1.72 1.44 11.18
C LEU A 76 -1.75 0.15 12.03
N GLY A 77 -2.29 0.21 13.25
CA GLY A 77 -2.19 -0.90 14.20
C GLY A 77 -0.76 -1.14 14.66
N SER A 78 -0.46 -2.37 15.12
CA SER A 78 0.92 -2.75 15.46
C SER A 78 1.74 -3.04 14.19
N ARG A 79 3.07 -2.88 14.29
CA ARG A 79 3.99 -3.19 13.18
C ARG A 79 3.80 -4.62 12.67
N ASP A 80 3.66 -5.60 13.56
CA ASP A 80 3.52 -7.01 13.18
C ASP A 80 2.21 -7.28 12.44
N GLN A 81 1.10 -6.68 12.89
CA GLN A 81 -0.19 -6.80 12.20
C GLN A 81 -0.15 -6.17 10.82
N LEU A 82 0.48 -5.01 10.70
CA LEU A 82 0.67 -4.33 9.42
C LEU A 82 1.52 -5.17 8.47
N THR A 83 2.66 -5.67 8.93
CA THR A 83 3.55 -6.53 8.15
C THR A 83 2.81 -7.77 7.66
N ALA A 84 2.11 -8.49 8.55
CA ALA A 84 1.35 -9.68 8.18
C ALA A 84 0.31 -9.38 7.08
N ARG A 85 -0.47 -8.31 7.23
CA ARG A 85 -1.47 -7.88 6.25
C ARG A 85 -0.85 -7.52 4.90
N LEU A 86 0.30 -6.85 4.89
CA LEU A 86 1.01 -6.47 3.66
C LEU A 86 1.60 -7.70 2.95
N VAL A 87 2.18 -8.64 3.70
CA VAL A 87 2.69 -9.90 3.16
C VAL A 87 1.57 -10.72 2.52
N ASP A 88 0.43 -10.85 3.21
CA ASP A 88 -0.72 -11.56 2.66
C ASP A 88 -1.29 -10.86 1.41
N ALA A 89 -1.30 -9.52 1.40
CA ALA A 89 -1.69 -8.75 0.23
C ALA A 89 -0.78 -9.02 -0.98
N LEU A 90 0.54 -9.00 -0.77
CA LEU A 90 1.53 -9.28 -1.81
C LEU A 90 1.37 -10.70 -2.36
N ARG A 91 1.22 -11.70 -1.48
CA ARG A 91 0.97 -13.09 -1.85
C ARG A 91 -0.33 -13.24 -2.66
N GLY A 92 -1.37 -12.49 -2.31
CA GLY A 92 -2.63 -12.45 -3.03
C GLY A 92 -2.51 -11.87 -4.44
N VAL A 93 -1.77 -10.77 -4.60
CA VAL A 93 -1.52 -10.13 -5.92
C VAL A 93 -0.67 -11.03 -6.81
N ALA A 94 0.40 -11.60 -6.27
CA ALA A 94 1.31 -12.46 -7.02
C ALA A 94 0.71 -13.85 -7.33
N ARG A 95 -0.49 -14.17 -6.80
CA ARG A 95 -1.15 -15.47 -6.91
C ARG A 95 -0.26 -16.64 -6.49
N PHE A 96 0.62 -16.43 -5.51
CA PHE A 96 1.56 -17.47 -5.08
C PHE A 96 0.82 -18.69 -4.54
N THR A 97 1.03 -19.84 -5.18
CA THR A 97 0.53 -21.13 -4.71
C THR A 97 1.23 -21.53 -3.41
N ARG A 98 0.68 -22.49 -2.66
CA ARG A 98 1.32 -23.01 -1.45
C ARG A 98 2.77 -23.48 -1.70
N ARG A 99 3.03 -24.01 -2.91
CA ARG A 99 4.35 -24.46 -3.36
C ARG A 99 5.30 -23.31 -3.71
N ASP A 100 4.78 -22.17 -4.15
CA ASP A 100 5.60 -20.98 -4.41
C ASP A 100 6.04 -20.31 -3.11
N ARG A 101 5.20 -20.38 -2.07
CA ARG A 101 5.50 -19.83 -0.73
C ARG A 101 6.67 -20.51 -0.02
N THR A 102 7.01 -21.74 -0.38
CA THR A 102 8.16 -22.47 0.19
C THR A 102 9.45 -22.27 -0.60
N ARG A 103 9.44 -21.51 -1.71
CA ARG A 103 10.64 -21.23 -2.50
C ARG A 103 11.47 -20.13 -1.83
N ARG A 104 12.80 -20.30 -1.82
CA ARG A 104 13.75 -19.39 -1.14
C ARG A 104 13.58 -17.91 -1.53
N TRP A 105 13.29 -17.60 -2.79
CA TRP A 105 13.10 -16.22 -3.25
C TRP A 105 11.78 -15.60 -2.77
N THR A 106 10.74 -16.40 -2.53
CA THR A 106 9.49 -15.96 -1.91
C THR A 106 9.65 -15.76 -0.41
N CYS A 107 10.43 -16.61 0.26
CA CYS A 107 10.80 -16.38 1.65
C CYS A 107 11.53 -15.04 1.83
N ALA A 108 12.36 -14.60 0.88
CA ALA A 108 13.03 -13.30 0.95
C ALA A 108 12.05 -12.11 1.06
N ILE A 109 10.87 -12.21 0.41
CA ILE A 109 9.77 -11.25 0.55
C ILE A 109 9.22 -11.27 1.98
N ASP A 110 9.10 -12.45 2.57
CA ASP A 110 8.53 -12.66 3.91
C ASP A 110 9.48 -12.26 5.05
N VAL A 111 10.81 -12.40 4.87
CA VAL A 111 11.80 -12.12 5.93
C VAL A 111 12.37 -10.68 5.88
N HIS A 112 11.85 -9.82 5.00
CA HIS A 112 12.43 -8.48 4.76
C HIS A 112 13.95 -8.50 4.47
N TYR A 113 14.47 -9.57 3.85
CA TYR A 113 15.88 -9.60 3.47
C TYR A 113 16.09 -8.56 2.37
N VAL A 114 16.68 -7.44 2.79
CA VAL A 114 17.19 -6.37 1.92
C VAL A 114 18.04 -7.01 0.83
N PRO A 115 17.74 -6.83 -0.47
CA PRO A 115 18.73 -7.09 -1.50
C PRO A 115 19.81 -6.02 -1.35
N PHE A 116 21.06 -6.49 -1.21
CA PHE A 116 22.29 -5.69 -1.14
C PHE A 116 22.32 -4.55 -2.15
#